data_AF-X7ZPV9-F1
#
_entry.id   AF-X7ZPV9-F1
#
_cell.length_a   1.000
_cell.length_b   1.000
_cell.length_c   1.000
_cell.angle_alpha   90.00
_cell.angle_beta   90.00
_cell.angle_gamma   90.00
#
_symmetry.space_group_name_H-M   'P 1'
#
loop_
_entity.id
_entity.type
_entity.pdbx_description
1 polymer ?
#
loop_
_entity_poly.entity_id
_entity_poly.type
_entity_poly.pdbx_seq_one_letter_code
_entity_poly.pdbx_strand_id
1 'polypeptide(L)'
;MQLTLSGELDPDRLHQAVQTVVDRHPNLVAWFCDHFGTGANHPRRPVAPWSYVDLSAGPDAERDVEAQIQRVCAAEHVAVSDLAREPGCGWR
;
A
#
# COMPACT_ATOMS: atom_id res chain seq x y z
N MET A 1 7.19 9.72 -2.26
CA MET A 1 6.52 10.14 -3.52
C MET A 1 5.04 10.32 -3.20
N GLN A 2 4.38 11.35 -3.72
CA GLN A 2 2.96 11.63 -3.49
C GLN A 2 2.23 11.75 -4.82
N LEU A 3 0.99 11.28 -4.90
CA LEU A 3 0.12 11.41 -6.06
C LEU A 3 -1.14 12.18 -5.64
N THR A 4 -1.45 13.26 -6.35
CA THR A 4 -2.67 14.04 -6.13
C THR A 4 -3.61 13.85 -7.30
N LEU A 5 -4.85 13.48 -7.01
CA LEU A 5 -5.94 13.41 -7.98
C LEU A 5 -6.96 14.49 -7.61
N SER A 6 -7.41 15.26 -8.60
CA SER A 6 -8.38 16.33 -8.40
C SER A 6 -9.72 15.96 -9.05
N GLY A 7 -10.82 16.23 -8.36
CA GLY A 7 -12.18 15.91 -8.80
C GLY A 7 -12.85 14.88 -7.90
N GLU A 8 -14.05 14.45 -8.29
CA GLU A 8 -14.79 13.41 -7.57
C GLU A 8 -14.05 12.08 -7.67
N LEU A 9 -13.70 11.53 -6.51
CA LEU A 9 -12.96 10.27 -6.41
C LEU A 9 -13.90 9.17 -5.92
N ASP A 10 -14.08 8.14 -6.76
CA ASP A 10 -14.70 6.88 -6.38
C ASP A 10 -13.61 5.93 -5.82
N PRO A 11 -13.59 5.65 -4.50
CA PRO A 11 -12.56 4.82 -3.89
C PRO A 11 -12.58 3.37 -4.37
N ASP A 12 -13.76 2.82 -4.67
CA ASP A 12 -13.91 1.44 -5.13
C ASP A 12 -13.36 1.30 -6.54
N ARG A 13 -13.68 2.25 -7.42
CA ARG A 13 -13.14 2.27 -8.79
C ARG A 13 -11.62 2.43 -8.79
N LEU A 14 -11.08 3.27 -7.90
CA LEU A 14 -9.63 3.43 -7.77
C LEU A 14 -8.97 2.13 -7.28
N HIS A 15 -9.56 1.46 -6.29
CA HIS A 15 -9.05 0.18 -5.78
C HIS A 15 -9.01 -0.89 -6.89
N GLN A 16 -10.07 -1.02 -7.70
CA GLN A 16 -10.09 -1.96 -8.83
C GLN A 16 -9.01 -1.64 -9.89
N ALA A 17 -8.75 -0.36 -10.14
CA ALA A 17 -7.69 0.06 -11.05
C ALA A 17 -6.30 -0.33 -10.52
N VAL A 18 -6.05 -0.15 -9.21
CA VAL A 18 -4.81 -0.57 -8.57
C VAL A 18 -4.64 -2.09 -8.63
N GLN A 19 -5.69 -2.85 -8.31
CA GLN A 19 -5.66 -4.32 -8.42
C GLN A 19 -5.33 -4.78 -9.85
N THR A 20 -5.91 -4.14 -10.86
CA THR A 20 -5.61 -4.45 -12.28
C THR A 20 -4.13 -4.24 -12.62
N VAL A 21 -3.50 -3.20 -12.06
CA VAL A 21 -2.07 -2.93 -12.26
C VAL A 21 -1.23 -4.00 -11.58
N VAL A 22 -1.58 -4.39 -10.35
CA VAL A 22 -0.90 -5.45 -9.59
C VAL A 22 -1.00 -6.80 -10.31
N ASP A 23 -2.18 -7.14 -10.85
CA ASP A 23 -2.39 -8.39 -11.61
C ASP A 23 -1.57 -8.43 -12.89
N ARG A 24 -1.44 -7.29 -13.59
CA ARG A 24 -0.63 -7.18 -14.81
C ARG A 24 0.86 -7.21 -14.53
N HIS A 25 1.27 -6.70 -13.36
CA HIS A 25 2.67 -6.52 -13.00
C HIS A 25 2.97 -7.20 -11.65
N PRO A 26 3.06 -8.55 -11.62
CA PRO A 26 3.30 -9.30 -10.39
C PRO A 26 4.65 -8.97 -9.72
N ASN A 27 5.57 -8.34 -10.44
CA ASN A 27 6.83 -7.84 -9.88
C ASN A 27 6.62 -6.70 -8.86
N LEU A 28 5.48 -5.99 -8.86
CA LEU A 28 5.18 -4.91 -7.90
C LEU A 28 4.92 -5.41 -6.48
N VAL A 29 4.62 -6.70 -6.35
CA VAL A 29 4.27 -7.39 -5.10
C VAL A 29 5.23 -8.55 -4.85
N ALA A 30 6.40 -8.50 -5.49
CA ALA A 30 7.44 -9.50 -5.31
C ALA A 30 8.25 -9.18 -4.06
N TRP A 31 8.59 -10.23 -3.31
CA TRP A 31 9.37 -10.14 -2.09
C TRP A 31 10.69 -10.88 -2.31
N PHE A 32 11.78 -10.33 -1.77
CA PHE A 32 13.10 -10.92 -1.89
C PHE A 32 13.40 -11.71 -0.62
N CYS A 33 13.49 -13.04 -0.74
CA CYS A 33 14.00 -13.88 0.33
C CYS A 33 15.52 -14.00 0.16
N ASP A 34 16.29 -13.56 1.15
CA ASP A 34 17.76 -13.64 1.10
C ASP A 34 18.30 -15.08 1.24
N HIS A 35 17.45 -16.01 1.69
CA HIS A 35 17.95 -17.21 2.35
C HIS A 35 18.48 -18.33 1.43
N PHE A 36 18.21 -18.32 0.12
CA PHE A 36 18.70 -19.41 -0.75
C PHE A 36 18.94 -19.01 -2.21
N GLY A 37 19.65 -17.90 -2.47
CA GLY A 37 20.15 -17.59 -3.83
C GLY A 37 19.13 -17.65 -4.98
N THR A 38 17.84 -17.61 -4.65
CA THR A 38 16.71 -17.80 -5.55
C THR A 38 16.06 -16.44 -5.67
N GLY A 39 15.86 -16.00 -6.91
CA GLY A 39 15.36 -14.67 -7.22
C GLY A 39 13.99 -14.36 -6.62
N ALA A 40 13.47 -13.17 -6.94
CA ALA A 40 12.20 -12.65 -6.43
C ALA A 40 11.06 -13.67 -6.50
N ASN A 41 10.38 -13.92 -5.37
CA ASN A 41 9.17 -14.74 -5.30
C ASN A 41 7.94 -13.81 -5.34
N HIS A 42 6.90 -14.20 -6.07
CA HIS A 42 5.63 -13.47 -6.13
C HIS A 42 4.44 -14.39 -5.86
N PRO A 43 3.39 -13.90 -5.18
CA PRO A 43 2.19 -14.68 -4.96
C PRO A 43 1.47 -14.99 -6.27
N ARG A 44 0.88 -16.20 -6.38
CA ARG A 44 0.12 -16.64 -7.58
C ARG A 44 -1.14 -15.81 -7.86
N ARG A 45 -1.70 -15.18 -6.83
CA ARG A 45 -2.88 -14.30 -6.90
C ARG A 45 -2.62 -13.12 -5.97
N PRO A 46 -1.90 -12.10 -6.45
CA PRO A 46 -1.58 -10.97 -5.61
C PRO A 46 -2.83 -10.15 -5.33
N VAL A 47 -3.01 -9.74 -4.08
CA VAL A 47 -4.06 -8.80 -3.68
C VAL A 47 -3.36 -7.53 -3.23
N ALA A 48 -3.79 -6.38 -3.76
CA ALA A 48 -3.27 -5.10 -3.33
C ALA A 48 -3.75 -4.81 -1.90
N PRO A 49 -2.87 -4.65 -0.90
CA PRO A 49 -3.28 -4.11 0.40
C PRO A 49 -3.71 -2.65 0.18
N TRP A 50 -4.98 -2.36 0.46
CA TRP A 50 -5.61 -1.06 0.20
C TRP A 50 -6.30 -0.52 1.45
N SER A 51 -6.19 0.78 1.68
CA SER A 51 -6.97 1.50 2.70
C SER A 51 -7.45 2.84 2.14
N TYR A 52 -8.62 3.28 2.58
CA TYR A 52 -9.18 4.58 2.24
C TYR A 52 -9.46 5.35 3.52
N VAL A 53 -8.92 6.56 3.62
CA VAL A 53 -9.10 7.46 4.75
C VAL A 53 -9.69 8.76 4.25
N ASP A 54 -10.91 9.06 4.69
CA ASP A 54 -11.56 10.34 4.43
C ASP A 54 -11.16 11.34 5.52
N LEU A 55 -10.35 12.34 5.15
CA LEU A 55 -9.90 13.40 6.06
C LEU A 55 -10.94 14.53 6.22
N SER A 56 -11.96 14.57 5.36
CA SER A 56 -13.05 15.54 5.43
C SER A 56 -14.19 15.11 6.35
N ALA A 57 -14.22 13.83 6.72
CA ALA A 57 -15.21 13.27 7.64
C ALA A 57 -14.59 13.04 9.04
N GLY A 58 -15.12 13.72 10.04
CA GLY A 58 -14.79 13.44 11.45
C GLY A 58 -14.54 14.67 12.32
N PRO A 59 -14.23 14.47 13.62
CA PRO A 59 -14.06 15.56 14.59
C PRO A 59 -12.87 16.48 14.28
N ASP A 60 -11.95 16.03 13.42
CA ASP A 60 -10.75 16.77 13.03
C ASP A 60 -10.82 17.27 11.58
N ALA A 61 -12.00 17.28 10.93
CA ALA A 61 -12.16 17.67 9.53
C ALA A 61 -11.72 19.12 9.23
N GLU A 62 -11.73 20.01 10.23
CA GLU A 62 -11.27 21.40 10.10
C GLU A 62 -9.78 21.58 10.45
N ARG A 63 -9.09 20.52 10.86
CA ARG A 63 -7.66 20.59 11.20
C ARG A 63 -6.79 20.66 9.95
N ASP A 64 -5.51 20.95 10.18
CA ASP A 64 -4.46 20.94 9.17
C ASP A 64 -4.40 19.58 8.44
N VAL A 65 -4.98 19.55 7.24
CA VAL A 65 -5.07 18.39 6.34
C VAL A 65 -3.68 17.90 5.95
N GLU A 66 -2.72 18.80 5.75
CA GLU A 66 -1.34 18.41 5.42
C GLU A 66 -0.73 17.61 6.57
N ALA A 67 -0.90 18.09 7.80
CA ALA A 67 -0.42 17.37 8.98
C ALA A 67 -1.11 16.00 9.16
N GLN A 68 -2.38 15.85 8.75
CA GLN A 68 -3.07 14.56 8.74
C GLN A 68 -2.50 13.61 7.70
N ILE A 69 -2.29 14.07 6.47
CA ILE A 69 -1.67 13.28 5.39
C ILE A 69 -0.30 12.77 5.83
N GLN A 70 0.55 13.65 6.39
CA GLN A 70 1.89 13.25 6.85
C GLN A 70 1.84 12.17 7.93
N ARG A 71 0.85 12.21 8.84
CA ARG A 71 0.66 11.15 9.85
C ARG A 71 0.30 9.80 9.23
N VAL A 72 -0.61 9.80 8.25
CA VAL A 72 -0.99 8.57 7.54
C VAL A 72 0.22 7.99 6.81
N CYS A 73 0.93 8.79 6.02
CA CYS A 73 2.12 8.34 5.29
C CYS A 73 3.22 7.81 6.23
N ALA A 74 3.44 8.46 7.38
CA ALA A 74 4.43 8.00 8.35
C ALA A 74 4.05 6.63 8.95
N ALA A 75 2.77 6.42 9.29
CA ALA A 75 2.29 5.15 9.82
C ALA A 75 2.40 4.03 8.78
N GLU A 76 2.03 4.29 7.52
CA GLU A 76 2.17 3.34 6.43
C GLU A 76 3.63 2.95 6.17
N HIS A 77 4.54 3.92 6.13
CA HIS A 77 5.96 3.64 5.92
C HIS A 77 6.57 2.79 7.03
N VAL A 78 6.16 2.97 8.30
CA VAL A 78 6.60 2.10 9.40
C VAL A 78 6.08 0.68 9.19
N ALA A 79 4.79 0.52 8.89
CA ALA A 79 4.20 -0.81 8.66
C ALA A 79 4.86 -1.56 7.48
N VAL A 80 5.15 -0.87 6.37
CA VAL A 80 5.86 -1.44 5.22
C VAL A 80 7.31 -1.80 5.56
N SER A 81 8.00 -0.97 6.35
CA SER A 81 9.37 -1.23 6.76
C SER A 81 9.49 -2.47 7.65
N ASP A 82 8.51 -2.69 8.54
CA ASP A 82 8.46 -3.89 9.37
C ASP A 82 8.24 -5.16 8.54
N LEU A 83 7.35 -5.11 7.53
CA LEU A 83 7.14 -6.20 6.57
C LEU A 83 8.41 -6.57 5.78
N ALA A 84 9.26 -5.58 5.46
CA ALA A 84 10.55 -5.83 4.81
C ALA A 84 11.63 -6.39 5.76
N ARG A 85 11.42 -6.25 7.08
CA ARG A 85 12.35 -6.69 8.13
C ARG A 85 11.97 -8.03 8.75
N GLU A 86 10.72 -8.45 8.62
CA GLU A 86 10.31 -9.83 8.90
C GLU A 86 10.78 -10.75 7.78
N PRO A 87 11.66 -11.73 8.05
CA PRO A 87 12.01 -12.71 7.04
C PRO A 87 10.76 -13.55 6.75
N GLY A 88 10.07 -13.23 5.67
CA GLY A 88 8.95 -14.00 5.10
C GLY A 88 9.35 -15.39 4.59
N CYS A 89 10.32 -16.05 5.24
CA CYS A 89 10.66 -17.45 5.06
C CYS A 89 9.93 -18.28 6.13
N GLY A 90 8.60 -18.23 6.14
CA GLY A 90 7.82 -18.84 7.21
C GLY A 90 6.34 -18.97 6.94
N TRP A 91 5.92 -19.19 5.70
CA TRP A 91 4.52 -19.55 5.42
C TRP A 91 4.36 -21.05 5.67
N ARG A 92 3.80 -21.43 6.83
CA ARG A 92 3.13 -22.71 7.05
C ARG A 92 1.64 -22.45 7.20
#